data_AF-A0AA97DEZ5-F1
#
_entry.id   AF-A0AA97DEZ5-F1
#
_cell.length_a   1.000
_cell.length_b   1.000
_cell.length_c   1.000
_cell.angle_alpha   90.00
_cell.angle_beta   90.00
_cell.angle_gamma   90.00
#
_symmetry.space_group_name_H-M   'P 1'
#
loop_
_entity.id
_entity.type
_entity.pdbx_description
1 polymer ?
#
loop_
_entity_poly.entity_id
_entity_poly.type
_entity_poly.pdbx_seq_one_letter_code
_entity_poly.pdbx_strand_id
1 'polypeptide(L)'
;MTEFIKKITPNAKDDILAGITVSLAMIPEVVAFAFVAQIDPLVALSGAFIIGLITAIFGGRSGLISGAAGAVAVIFVSMIAEGHTKGMLFDVPVDNMGYFYLLGCVILMGIIQILAGVFKLGRFVRLIPHSVMMGFVNGLAIVIFWAQVKMFSHKSLETSVEGVKKYSNTFMSGSELYIMLGFVGLTMAIIWLLPKITSKLPASLTAILVTTFIVIFSGLEVSTVGSYIIEGGGTGLKGEFPTPNLELWQNLPFNLDTLTFILPFAFLAASVGLIESLMTMNLVDELTETRGNGNRECVAQGAGNIMSGLFGGTGGCGMIGQTVININAGGRGRLSGIMMALTLLTFILFTDKFIEQVPIAALVGVMFMMVIETFAWSSFRILKKIPKSDAFVLIIVSAVTVIFDLAIAVFVGVIVSALVFAWESARRIRARKRIKEDGTKVYEIWGPLFFGSIAAFNEKFDVKNDPDFVEIDFVEARISDHSAIEAIFALVEKYQAEGKQIKLKHLSEDCKILLYKASPIFTGIIEEGIDDPRYHLAANPEDFPKPLGEYKF
;
A
#
# COMPACT_ATOMS: atom_id res chain seq x y z
N MET A 1 30.32 -17.57 8.95
CA MET A 1 29.45 -17.42 10.15
C MET A 1 29.74 -16.11 10.89
N THR A 2 31.00 -15.78 11.16
CA THR A 2 31.43 -14.57 11.90
C THR A 2 31.11 -13.24 11.21
N GLU A 3 31.18 -13.14 9.87
CA GLU A 3 30.75 -11.94 9.14
C GLU A 3 29.23 -11.73 9.14
N PHE A 4 28.45 -12.81 9.09
CA PHE A 4 26.99 -12.75 9.16
C PHE A 4 26.54 -12.22 10.53
N ILE A 5 27.15 -12.71 11.61
CA ILE A 5 26.90 -12.25 12.98
C ILE A 5 27.34 -10.79 13.17
N LYS A 6 28.54 -10.41 12.70
CA LYS A 6 29.02 -9.01 12.77
C LYS A 6 28.14 -8.02 12.00
N LYS A 7 27.53 -8.43 10.87
CA LYS A 7 26.56 -7.60 10.12
C LYS A 7 25.21 -7.45 10.84
N ILE A 8 24.85 -8.37 11.73
CA ILE A 8 23.57 -8.36 12.44
C ILE A 8 23.62 -7.53 13.72
N THR A 9 24.77 -7.51 14.42
CA THR A 9 24.91 -6.93 15.77
C THR A 9 25.94 -5.78 15.86
N PRO A 10 25.93 -4.76 14.98
CA PRO A 10 26.90 -3.67 15.07
C PRO A 10 26.77 -2.88 16.38
N ASN A 11 25.57 -2.78 16.95
CA ASN A 11 25.33 -2.20 18.28
C ASN A 11 24.22 -2.98 19.01
N ALA A 12 24.60 -4.09 19.65
CA ALA A 12 23.64 -5.02 20.22
C ALA A 12 22.79 -4.42 21.36
N LYS A 13 23.36 -3.53 22.18
CA LYS A 13 22.65 -2.90 23.29
C LYS A 13 21.49 -2.04 22.77
N ASP A 14 21.77 -1.16 21.82
CA ASP A 14 20.77 -0.25 21.28
C ASP A 14 19.74 -0.99 20.45
N ASP A 15 20.16 -2.00 19.67
CA ASP A 15 19.23 -2.86 18.92
C ASP A 15 18.30 -3.65 19.86
N ILE A 16 18.80 -4.21 20.97
CA ILE A 16 17.96 -4.94 21.94
C ILE A 16 16.93 -4.01 22.59
N LEU A 17 17.38 -2.85 23.07
CA LEU A 17 16.50 -1.89 23.73
C LEU A 17 15.45 -1.33 22.76
N ALA A 18 15.86 -1.01 21.54
CA ALA A 18 14.96 -0.53 20.50
C ALA A 18 13.91 -1.59 20.13
N GLY A 19 14.33 -2.84 19.93
CA GLY A 19 13.42 -3.95 19.61
C GLY A 19 12.36 -4.18 20.71
N ILE A 20 12.76 -4.16 21.98
CA ILE A 20 11.82 -4.26 23.11
C ILE A 20 10.86 -3.06 23.14
N THR A 21 11.38 -1.84 22.94
CA THR A 21 10.57 -0.61 22.95
C THR A 21 9.50 -0.64 21.86
N VAL A 22 9.88 -1.08 20.66
CA VAL A 22 8.98 -1.18 19.51
C VAL A 22 7.94 -2.27 19.73
N SER A 23 8.33 -3.43 20.26
CA SER A 23 7.39 -4.51 20.58
C SER A 23 6.31 -4.04 21.55
N LEU A 24 6.71 -3.34 22.62
CA LEU A 24 5.81 -2.76 23.61
C LEU A 24 4.87 -1.69 23.03
N ALA A 25 5.36 -0.88 22.09
CA ALA A 25 4.55 0.11 21.40
C ALA A 25 3.55 -0.52 20.41
N MET A 26 3.91 -1.66 19.80
CA MET A 26 3.16 -2.33 18.75
C MET A 26 1.98 -3.17 19.28
N ILE A 27 2.09 -3.77 20.46
CA ILE A 27 1.04 -4.67 21.01
C ILE A 27 -0.36 -4.02 21.01
N PRO A 28 -0.54 -2.79 21.56
CA PRO A 28 -1.83 -2.12 21.54
C PRO A 28 -2.43 -1.97 20.14
N GLU A 29 -1.62 -1.59 19.16
CA GLU A 29 -2.04 -1.36 17.78
C GLU A 29 -2.50 -2.66 17.14
N VAL A 30 -1.70 -3.73 17.26
CA VAL A 30 -2.01 -5.03 16.67
C VAL A 30 -3.27 -5.65 17.27
N VAL A 31 -3.43 -5.59 18.59
CA VAL A 31 -4.66 -6.05 19.28
C VAL A 31 -5.87 -5.26 18.79
N ALA A 32 -5.74 -3.94 18.64
CA ALA A 32 -6.84 -3.11 18.18
C ALA A 32 -7.20 -3.35 16.71
N PHE A 33 -6.21 -3.59 15.84
CA PHE A 33 -6.46 -3.99 14.45
C PHE A 33 -7.16 -5.34 14.34
N ALA A 34 -6.85 -6.29 15.23
CA ALA A 34 -7.55 -7.56 15.30
C ALA A 34 -9.05 -7.36 15.57
N PHE A 35 -9.41 -6.46 16.48
CA PHE A 35 -10.81 -6.14 16.75
C PHE A 35 -11.51 -5.46 15.57
N VAL A 36 -10.81 -4.56 14.86
CA VAL A 36 -11.34 -3.96 13.63
C VAL A 36 -11.63 -5.05 12.60
N ALA A 37 -10.70 -5.99 12.41
CA ALA A 37 -10.83 -7.14 11.51
C ALA A 37 -11.73 -8.26 12.05
N GLN A 38 -12.29 -8.13 13.25
CA GLN A 38 -13.14 -9.13 13.92
C GLN A 38 -12.49 -10.52 14.05
N ILE A 39 -11.20 -10.54 14.34
CA ILE A 39 -10.42 -11.76 14.56
C ILE A 39 -9.84 -11.77 15.97
N ASP A 40 -9.40 -12.93 16.40
CA ASP A 40 -8.70 -13.08 17.67
C ASP A 40 -7.40 -12.25 17.69
N PRO A 41 -7.17 -11.42 18.72
CA PRO A 41 -5.91 -10.69 18.89
C PRO A 41 -4.64 -11.54 18.81
N LEU A 42 -4.67 -12.79 19.25
CA LEU A 42 -3.51 -13.69 19.19
C LEU A 42 -3.17 -14.07 17.75
N VAL A 43 -4.15 -14.16 16.85
CA VAL A 43 -3.92 -14.41 15.41
C VAL A 43 -3.13 -13.23 14.80
N ALA A 44 -3.51 -12.00 15.16
CA ALA A 44 -2.83 -10.80 14.68
C ALA A 44 -1.42 -10.66 15.27
N LEU A 45 -1.27 -10.90 16.57
CA LEU A 45 0.04 -10.89 17.25
C LEU A 45 0.97 -11.98 16.71
N SER A 46 0.44 -13.17 16.45
CA SER A 46 1.19 -14.28 15.83
C SER A 46 1.65 -13.92 14.42
N GLY A 47 0.77 -13.32 13.61
CA GLY A 47 1.11 -12.82 12.29
C GLY A 47 2.23 -11.77 12.34
N ALA A 48 2.11 -10.80 13.24
CA ALA A 48 3.12 -9.77 13.47
C ALA A 48 4.47 -10.35 13.92
N PHE A 49 4.48 -11.35 14.81
CA PHE A 49 5.69 -12.05 15.23
C PHE A 49 6.37 -12.75 14.05
N ILE A 50 5.63 -13.55 13.29
CA ILE A 50 6.18 -14.37 12.22
C ILE A 50 6.74 -13.50 11.11
N ILE A 51 5.97 -12.52 10.63
CA ILE A 51 6.44 -11.63 9.58
C ILE A 51 7.64 -10.80 10.05
N GLY A 52 7.58 -10.26 11.27
CA GLY A 52 8.66 -9.46 11.85
C GLY A 52 9.95 -10.25 11.97
N LEU A 53 9.89 -11.52 12.37
CA LEU A 53 11.05 -12.39 12.44
C LEU A 53 11.64 -12.69 11.06
N ILE A 54 10.78 -13.08 10.10
CA ILE A 54 11.23 -13.44 8.75
C ILE A 54 11.84 -12.23 8.03
N THR A 55 11.21 -11.06 8.09
CA THR A 55 11.72 -9.86 7.43
C THR A 55 12.94 -9.30 8.16
N ALA A 56 13.05 -9.40 9.48
CA ALA A 56 14.27 -8.99 10.18
C ALA A 56 15.50 -9.81 9.76
N ILE A 57 15.33 -11.11 9.48
CA ILE A 57 16.41 -12.00 9.05
C ILE A 57 16.72 -11.83 7.56
N PHE A 58 15.69 -11.87 6.72
CA PHE A 58 15.84 -11.99 5.26
C PHE A 58 15.61 -10.68 4.50
N GLY A 59 15.03 -9.66 5.13
CA GLY A 59 14.64 -8.39 4.54
C GLY A 59 15.75 -7.63 3.83
N GLY A 60 15.33 -6.79 2.90
CA GLY A 60 16.17 -5.94 2.07
C GLY A 60 16.74 -4.74 2.81
N ARG A 61 16.19 -4.40 3.99
CA ARG A 61 16.58 -3.23 4.77
C ARG A 61 16.69 -3.50 6.28
N SER A 62 17.88 -3.32 6.84
CA SER A 62 18.10 -3.38 8.31
C SER A 62 17.42 -2.21 9.03
N GLY A 63 16.94 -2.42 10.25
CA GLY A 63 16.22 -1.39 11.02
C GLY A 63 14.78 -1.13 10.58
N LEU A 64 14.33 -1.70 9.45
CA LEU A 64 12.91 -1.71 9.07
C LEU A 64 12.16 -2.72 9.93
N ILE A 65 11.03 -2.31 10.50
CA ILE A 65 10.17 -3.15 11.32
C ILE A 65 8.93 -3.54 10.51
N SER A 66 8.64 -4.84 10.47
CA SER A 66 7.40 -5.38 9.88
C SER A 66 6.54 -6.02 10.95
N GLY A 67 5.23 -5.97 10.75
CA GLY A 67 4.24 -6.54 11.65
C GLY A 67 2.84 -6.40 11.07
N ALA A 68 1.81 -6.69 11.87
CA ALA A 68 0.42 -6.59 11.45
C ALA A 68 -0.01 -5.11 11.39
N ALA A 69 -0.09 -4.55 10.18
CA ALA A 69 -0.43 -3.16 9.96
C ALA A 69 -1.94 -2.97 9.70
N GLY A 70 -2.49 -1.86 10.18
CA GLY A 70 -3.90 -1.49 9.97
C GLY A 70 -4.28 -1.36 8.49
N ALA A 71 -3.35 -0.89 7.65
CA ALA A 71 -3.58 -0.75 6.21
C ALA A 71 -3.90 -2.09 5.53
N VAL A 72 -3.30 -3.19 6.01
CA VAL A 72 -3.59 -4.55 5.54
C VAL A 72 -4.81 -5.13 6.27
N ALA A 73 -4.91 -4.94 7.59
CA ALA A 73 -6.02 -5.48 8.38
C ALA A 73 -7.40 -4.99 7.91
N VAL A 74 -7.52 -3.71 7.51
CA VAL A 74 -8.80 -3.14 7.05
C VAL A 74 -9.31 -3.78 5.76
N ILE A 75 -8.40 -4.23 4.88
CA ILE A 75 -8.76 -4.95 3.65
C ILE A 75 -9.44 -6.27 3.99
N PHE A 76 -8.99 -6.91 5.08
CA PHE A 76 -9.54 -8.19 5.50
C PHE A 76 -10.89 -8.06 6.21
N VAL A 77 -11.28 -6.89 6.72
CA VAL A 77 -12.56 -6.69 7.44
C VAL A 77 -13.75 -7.10 6.57
N SER A 78 -13.84 -6.56 5.35
CA SER A 78 -14.94 -6.83 4.42
C SER A 78 -14.91 -8.28 3.93
N MET A 79 -13.72 -8.77 3.58
CA MET A 79 -13.51 -10.16 3.17
C MET A 79 -13.89 -11.17 4.24
N ILE A 80 -13.52 -10.95 5.49
CA ILE A 80 -13.83 -11.84 6.62
C ILE A 80 -15.34 -11.85 6.85
N ALA A 81 -15.98 -10.68 6.90
CA ALA A 81 -17.44 -10.57 7.08
C ALA A 81 -18.22 -11.27 5.95
N GLU A 82 -17.83 -11.06 4.68
CA GLU A 82 -18.44 -11.75 3.54
C GLU A 82 -18.12 -13.25 3.57
N GLY A 83 -16.90 -13.62 3.94
CA GLY A 83 -16.45 -15.00 4.05
C GLY A 83 -17.23 -15.80 5.10
N HIS A 84 -17.53 -15.21 6.26
CA HIS A 84 -18.43 -15.81 7.26
C HIS A 84 -19.80 -16.09 6.67
N THR A 85 -20.38 -15.11 5.95
CA THR A 85 -21.69 -15.26 5.31
C THR A 85 -21.66 -16.38 4.27
N LYS A 86 -20.61 -16.45 3.44
CA LYS A 86 -20.44 -17.51 2.45
C LYS A 86 -20.30 -18.90 3.06
N GLY A 87 -19.55 -19.05 4.16
CA GLY A 87 -19.40 -20.33 4.83
C GLY A 87 -20.70 -20.91 5.38
N MET A 88 -21.63 -20.04 5.78
CA MET A 88 -22.96 -20.46 6.23
C MET A 88 -23.87 -20.92 5.08
N LEU A 89 -23.53 -20.57 3.84
CA LEU A 89 -24.27 -20.95 2.63
C LEU A 89 -23.75 -22.24 1.98
N PHE A 90 -22.72 -22.88 2.55
CA PHE A 90 -22.22 -24.16 2.07
C PHE A 90 -23.20 -25.31 2.39
N ASP A 91 -23.15 -26.39 1.60
CA ASP A 91 -23.98 -27.59 1.82
C ASP A 91 -23.81 -28.14 3.25
N VAL A 92 -22.59 -28.05 3.78
CA VAL A 92 -22.28 -28.21 5.21
C VAL A 92 -21.79 -26.85 5.71
N PRO A 93 -22.58 -26.15 6.55
CA PRO A 93 -22.20 -24.85 7.08
C PRO A 93 -20.89 -24.92 7.87
N VAL A 94 -19.98 -23.98 7.57
CA VAL A 94 -18.70 -23.85 8.27
C VAL A 94 -18.69 -22.55 9.06
N ASP A 95 -18.73 -22.67 10.39
CA ASP A 95 -18.54 -21.54 11.28
C ASP A 95 -17.14 -20.93 11.11
N ASN A 96 -17.03 -19.62 11.27
CA ASN A 96 -15.77 -18.89 11.14
C ASN A 96 -15.08 -18.98 9.76
N MET A 97 -15.83 -19.24 8.69
CA MET A 97 -15.25 -19.36 7.35
C MET A 97 -14.43 -18.14 6.87
N GLY A 98 -14.79 -16.92 7.30
CA GLY A 98 -14.00 -15.72 7.03
C GLY A 98 -12.55 -15.82 7.49
N TYR A 99 -12.30 -16.50 8.62
CA TYR A 99 -10.95 -16.75 9.12
C TYR A 99 -10.18 -17.73 8.23
N PHE A 100 -10.79 -18.80 7.74
CA PHE A 100 -10.11 -19.73 6.82
C PHE A 100 -9.77 -19.04 5.49
N TYR A 101 -10.68 -18.21 4.96
CA TYR A 101 -10.39 -17.38 3.78
C TYR A 101 -9.25 -16.41 4.02
N LEU A 102 -9.15 -15.80 5.21
CA LEU A 102 -8.03 -14.93 5.58
C LEU A 102 -6.69 -15.65 5.43
N LEU A 103 -6.54 -16.87 5.96
CA LEU A 103 -5.29 -17.61 5.88
C LEU A 103 -4.89 -17.92 4.44
N GLY A 104 -5.85 -18.40 3.64
CA GLY A 104 -5.63 -18.62 2.20
C GLY A 104 -5.26 -17.33 1.47
N CYS A 105 -5.93 -16.23 1.79
CA CYS A 105 -5.67 -14.90 1.24
C CYS A 105 -4.27 -14.40 1.58
N VAL A 106 -3.81 -14.58 2.83
CA VAL A 106 -2.48 -14.18 3.31
C VAL A 106 -1.36 -14.98 2.63
N ILE A 107 -1.57 -16.29 2.42
CA ILE A 107 -0.62 -17.10 1.63
C ILE A 107 -0.56 -16.61 0.19
N LEU A 108 -1.73 -16.39 -0.45
CA LEU A 108 -1.79 -15.90 -1.83
C LEU A 108 -1.16 -14.51 -1.98
N MET A 109 -1.41 -13.62 -1.02
CA MET A 109 -0.76 -12.32 -0.88
C MET A 109 0.76 -12.48 -0.85
N GLY A 110 1.27 -13.40 -0.03
CA GLY A 110 2.70 -13.67 0.05
C GLY A 110 3.29 -14.23 -1.25
N ILE A 111 2.57 -15.09 -1.96
CA ILE A 111 2.97 -15.58 -3.30
C ILE A 111 3.07 -14.41 -4.28
N ILE A 112 2.06 -13.54 -4.34
CA ILE A 112 2.05 -12.35 -5.21
C ILE A 112 3.24 -11.44 -4.89
N GLN A 113 3.56 -11.24 -3.61
CA GLN A 113 4.71 -10.45 -3.18
C GLN A 113 6.07 -11.05 -3.59
N ILE A 114 6.22 -12.37 -3.47
CA ILE A 114 7.42 -13.07 -3.96
C ILE A 114 7.55 -12.90 -5.47
N LEU A 115 6.46 -13.12 -6.23
CA LEU A 115 6.45 -12.93 -7.68
C LEU A 115 6.83 -11.49 -8.05
N ALA A 116 6.30 -10.50 -7.34
CA ALA A 116 6.66 -9.10 -7.54
C ALA A 116 8.15 -8.83 -7.27
N GLY A 117 8.75 -9.47 -6.26
CA GLY A 117 10.18 -9.39 -6.01
C GLY A 117 11.04 -10.07 -7.09
N VAL A 118 10.65 -11.28 -7.51
CA VAL A 118 11.35 -12.08 -8.53
C VAL A 118 11.33 -11.40 -9.89
N PHE A 119 10.17 -10.88 -10.32
CA PHE A 119 10.02 -10.16 -11.58
C PHE A 119 10.46 -8.69 -11.50
N LYS A 120 11.07 -8.27 -10.39
CA LYS A 120 11.52 -6.89 -10.15
C LYS A 120 10.42 -5.84 -10.36
N LEU A 121 9.18 -6.17 -9.98
CA LEU A 121 8.03 -5.29 -10.09
C LEU A 121 7.96 -4.25 -8.98
N GLY A 122 8.80 -4.33 -7.94
CA GLY A 122 8.86 -3.34 -6.86
C GLY A 122 9.11 -1.90 -7.34
N ARG A 123 9.66 -1.71 -8.55
CA ARG A 123 9.79 -0.38 -9.18
C ARG A 123 8.46 0.27 -9.54
N PHE A 124 7.42 -0.52 -9.86
CA PHE A 124 6.14 -0.01 -10.31
C PHE A 124 5.30 0.57 -9.18
N VAL A 125 5.60 0.24 -7.92
CA VAL A 125 5.01 0.89 -6.74
C VAL A 125 5.21 2.41 -6.78
N ARG A 126 6.29 2.91 -7.39
CA ARG A 126 6.55 4.35 -7.57
C ARG A 126 5.58 5.04 -8.53
N LEU A 127 4.78 4.29 -9.30
CA LEU A 127 3.80 4.85 -10.23
C LEU A 127 2.50 5.25 -9.54
N ILE A 128 2.32 4.93 -8.26
CA ILE A 128 1.10 5.28 -7.52
C ILE A 128 1.16 6.77 -7.16
N PRO A 129 0.19 7.57 -7.64
CA PRO A 129 0.18 8.99 -7.38
C PRO A 129 0.00 9.31 -5.90
N HIS A 130 0.65 10.38 -5.46
CA HIS A 130 0.54 10.85 -4.08
C HIS A 130 -0.90 11.27 -3.71
N SER A 131 -1.70 11.72 -4.67
CA SER A 131 -3.13 12.01 -4.49
C SER A 131 -3.95 10.78 -4.12
N VAL A 132 -3.65 9.62 -4.75
CA VAL A 132 -4.28 8.33 -4.41
C VAL A 132 -3.88 7.91 -3.00
N MET A 133 -2.59 8.00 -2.65
CA MET A 133 -2.09 7.65 -1.33
C MET A 133 -2.75 8.49 -0.21
N MET A 134 -2.83 9.81 -0.38
CA MET A 134 -3.51 10.66 0.62
C MET A 134 -5.01 10.39 0.71
N GLY A 135 -5.67 10.14 -0.42
CA GLY A 135 -7.09 9.77 -0.42
C GLY A 135 -7.33 8.44 0.28
N PHE A 136 -6.47 7.45 0.03
CA PHE A 136 -6.47 6.14 0.69
C PHE A 136 -6.30 6.27 2.20
N VAL A 137 -5.28 7.00 2.67
CA VAL A 137 -4.99 7.18 4.09
C VAL A 137 -6.15 7.91 4.81
N ASN A 138 -6.75 8.94 4.18
CA ASN A 138 -7.91 9.62 4.73
C ASN A 138 -9.14 8.71 4.81
N GLY A 139 -9.43 7.97 3.75
CA GLY A 139 -10.52 6.99 3.71
C GLY A 139 -10.33 5.91 4.79
N LEU A 140 -9.12 5.38 4.91
CA LEU A 140 -8.72 4.40 5.92
C LEU A 140 -8.98 4.92 7.33
N ALA A 141 -8.54 6.14 7.65
CA ALA A 141 -8.77 6.74 8.95
C ALA A 141 -10.27 6.86 9.28
N ILE A 142 -11.11 7.22 8.31
CA ILE A 142 -12.57 7.30 8.49
C ILE A 142 -13.19 5.90 8.71
N VAL A 143 -12.74 4.89 7.97
CA VAL A 143 -13.22 3.51 8.15
C VAL A 143 -12.85 2.97 9.53
N ILE A 144 -11.62 3.21 9.98
CA ILE A 144 -11.17 2.82 11.32
C ILE A 144 -11.99 3.57 12.38
N PHE A 145 -12.23 4.88 12.21
CA PHE A 145 -13.07 5.67 13.11
C PHE A 145 -14.46 5.05 13.28
N TRP A 146 -15.13 4.73 12.17
CA TRP A 146 -16.44 4.09 12.20
C TRP A 146 -16.41 2.70 12.84
N ALA A 147 -15.34 1.93 12.65
CA ALA A 147 -15.15 0.66 13.34
C ALA A 147 -15.06 0.86 14.87
N GLN A 148 -14.35 1.89 15.33
CA GLN A 148 -14.27 2.23 16.77
C GLN A 148 -15.62 2.68 17.32
N VAL A 149 -16.38 3.49 16.57
CA VAL A 149 -17.73 3.91 16.98
C VAL A 149 -18.66 2.72 17.17
N LYS A 150 -18.54 1.67 16.34
CA LYS A 150 -19.31 0.42 16.52
C LYS A 150 -18.94 -0.35 17.78
N MET A 151 -17.79 -0.10 18.41
CA MET A 151 -17.42 -0.75 19.67
C MET A 151 -18.16 -0.19 20.89
N PHE A 152 -18.89 0.92 20.75
CA PHE A 152 -19.84 1.43 21.76
C PHE A 152 -21.17 0.64 21.71
N SER A 153 -21.10 -0.66 21.51
CA SER A 153 -22.25 -1.55 21.44
C SER A 153 -21.90 -2.95 21.96
N HIS A 154 -22.91 -3.63 22.47
CA HIS A 154 -22.85 -5.04 22.86
C HIS A 154 -23.31 -5.91 21.70
N LYS A 155 -22.69 -7.09 21.58
CA LYS A 155 -23.13 -8.10 20.62
C LYS A 155 -24.15 -9.02 21.28
N SER A 156 -25.37 -9.06 20.74
CA SER A 156 -26.40 -10.02 21.13
C SER A 156 -26.69 -10.96 19.98
N LEU A 157 -26.79 -12.26 20.28
CA LEU A 157 -27.13 -13.26 19.29
C LEU A 157 -28.65 -13.29 19.09
N GLU A 158 -29.13 -12.72 18.00
CA GLU A 158 -30.53 -12.80 17.60
C GLU A 158 -30.75 -14.00 16.67
N THR A 159 -31.72 -14.85 16.99
CA THR A 159 -32.11 -15.94 16.10
C THR A 159 -33.29 -15.46 15.26
N SER A 160 -33.10 -15.35 13.95
CA SER A 160 -34.18 -15.06 13.00
C SER A 160 -35.28 -16.11 13.09
N VAL A 161 -36.49 -15.76 12.66
CA VAL A 161 -37.66 -16.67 12.58
C VAL A 161 -37.36 -17.91 11.71
N GLU A 162 -36.39 -17.79 10.79
CA GLU A 162 -35.90 -18.88 9.93
C GLU A 162 -34.77 -19.72 10.56
N GLY A 163 -34.45 -19.51 11.84
CA GLY A 163 -33.40 -20.25 12.57
C GLY A 163 -31.97 -19.76 12.33
N VAL A 164 -31.78 -18.71 11.51
CA VAL A 164 -30.47 -18.11 11.25
C VAL A 164 -30.03 -17.26 12.44
N LYS A 165 -28.94 -17.65 13.09
CA LYS A 165 -28.29 -16.87 14.15
C LYS A 165 -27.56 -15.69 13.53
N LYS A 166 -27.90 -14.46 13.95
CA LYS A 166 -27.25 -13.22 13.52
C LYS A 166 -26.87 -12.41 14.75
N TYR A 167 -25.62 -11.98 14.82
CA TYR A 167 -25.20 -11.03 15.84
C TYR A 167 -25.82 -9.66 15.52
N SER A 168 -26.65 -9.14 16.42
CA SER A 168 -27.13 -7.76 16.42
C SER A 168 -26.29 -6.94 17.38
N ASN A 169 -26.03 -5.68 17.02
CA ASN A 169 -25.32 -4.74 17.87
C ASN A 169 -26.34 -3.85 18.59
N THR A 170 -26.35 -3.88 19.92
CA THR A 170 -27.16 -2.99 20.75
C THR A 170 -26.28 -1.90 21.33
N PHE A 171 -26.57 -0.63 21.03
CA PHE A 171 -25.73 0.48 21.49
C PHE A 171 -25.78 0.63 23.02
N MET A 172 -24.62 0.91 23.61
CA MET A 172 -24.50 1.19 25.05
C MET A 172 -25.32 2.43 25.41
N SER A 173 -25.94 2.42 26.60
CA SER A 173 -26.75 3.54 27.07
C SER A 173 -26.61 3.75 28.59
N GLY A 174 -26.99 4.93 29.08
CA GLY A 174 -26.98 5.23 30.51
C GLY A 174 -25.57 5.36 31.10
N SER A 175 -25.37 4.84 32.32
CA SER A 175 -24.12 4.94 33.08
C SER A 175 -22.94 4.28 32.36
N GLU A 176 -23.17 3.14 31.71
CA GLU A 176 -22.15 2.41 30.97
C GLU A 176 -21.51 3.26 29.87
N LEU A 177 -22.33 3.95 29.06
CA LEU A 177 -21.84 4.82 27.99
C LEU A 177 -20.97 5.96 28.54
N TYR A 178 -21.35 6.58 29.66
CA TYR A 178 -20.56 7.65 30.27
C TYR A 178 -19.23 7.14 30.84
N ILE A 179 -19.21 5.95 31.42
CA ILE A 179 -17.99 5.30 31.90
C ILE A 179 -17.07 5.00 30.73
N MET A 180 -17.60 4.41 29.64
CA MET A 180 -16.87 4.15 28.40
C MET A 180 -16.25 5.44 27.83
N LEU A 181 -17.05 6.50 27.67
CA LEU A 181 -16.56 7.79 27.19
C LEU A 181 -15.52 8.42 28.12
N GLY A 182 -15.69 8.29 29.43
CA GLY A 182 -14.74 8.78 30.43
C GLY A 182 -13.37 8.10 30.30
N PHE A 183 -13.34 6.77 30.19
CA PHE A 183 -12.08 6.02 30.02
C PHE A 183 -11.45 6.22 28.64
N VAL A 184 -12.26 6.34 27.57
CA VAL A 184 -11.77 6.70 26.24
C VAL A 184 -11.09 8.08 26.30
N GLY A 185 -11.77 9.07 26.88
CA GLY A 185 -11.23 10.43 27.05
C GLY A 185 -9.97 10.46 27.91
N LEU A 186 -9.93 9.68 28.99
CA LEU A 186 -8.73 9.52 29.83
C LEU A 186 -7.56 8.95 29.03
N THR A 187 -7.80 7.89 28.27
CA THR A 187 -6.78 7.26 27.42
C THR A 187 -6.21 8.25 26.42
N MET A 188 -7.09 8.95 25.69
CA MET A 188 -6.68 9.97 24.72
C MET A 188 -5.89 11.11 25.39
N ALA A 189 -6.32 11.54 26.58
CA ALA A 189 -5.63 12.56 27.34
C ALA A 189 -4.21 12.12 27.75
N ILE A 190 -4.03 10.88 28.22
CA ILE A 190 -2.71 10.33 28.56
C ILE A 190 -1.83 10.28 27.31
N ILE A 191 -2.32 9.77 26.19
CA ILE A 191 -1.55 9.66 24.95
C ILE A 191 -1.11 11.05 24.46
N TRP A 192 -1.97 12.06 24.56
CA TRP A 192 -1.66 13.41 24.13
C TRP A 192 -0.73 14.19 25.08
N LEU A 193 -0.83 13.95 26.39
CA LEU A 193 -0.13 14.72 27.41
C LEU A 193 1.20 14.09 27.83
N LEU A 194 1.27 12.76 27.94
CA LEU A 194 2.44 12.04 28.45
C LEU A 194 3.73 12.30 27.63
N PRO A 195 3.72 12.28 26.28
CA PRO A 195 4.91 12.58 25.48
C PRO A 195 5.50 13.97 25.73
N LYS A 196 4.67 14.91 26.24
CA LYS A 196 5.11 16.27 26.59
C LYS A 196 5.80 16.34 27.96
N ILE A 197 5.64 15.30 28.78
CA ILE A 197 6.21 15.20 30.14
C ILE A 197 7.43 14.26 30.12
N THR A 198 7.33 13.13 29.42
CA THR A 198 8.38 12.11 29.35
C THR A 198 8.36 11.39 28.00
N SER A 199 9.56 11.09 27.49
CA SER A 199 9.77 10.32 26.25
C SER A 199 10.25 8.88 26.50
N LYS A 200 10.37 8.46 27.77
CA LYS A 200 10.96 7.16 28.13
C LYS A 200 10.03 5.96 27.95
N LEU A 201 8.72 6.18 27.97
CA LEU A 201 7.72 5.11 27.92
C LEU A 201 6.75 5.36 26.74
N PRO A 202 6.35 4.31 25.99
CA PRO A 202 5.30 4.43 24.99
C PRO A 202 3.99 4.93 25.61
N ALA A 203 3.42 5.97 25.03
CA ALA A 203 2.24 6.63 25.60
C ALA A 203 0.98 5.77 25.52
N SER A 204 0.81 5.00 24.44
CA SER A 204 -0.29 4.03 24.26
C SER A 204 -0.26 2.94 25.33
N LEU A 205 0.90 2.31 25.56
CA LEU A 205 1.07 1.29 26.60
C LEU A 205 0.79 1.87 27.99
N THR A 206 1.31 3.06 28.28
CA THR A 206 1.10 3.72 29.58
C THR A 206 -0.39 4.00 29.80
N ALA A 207 -1.09 4.50 28.78
CA ALA A 207 -2.52 4.75 28.85
C ALA A 207 -3.31 3.47 29.17
N ILE A 208 -3.02 2.37 28.46
CA ILE A 208 -3.65 1.06 28.69
C ILE A 208 -3.40 0.57 30.11
N LEU A 209 -2.16 0.61 30.58
CA LEU A 209 -1.83 0.15 31.94
C LEU A 209 -2.57 0.97 32.99
N VAL A 210 -2.54 2.30 32.87
CA VAL A 210 -3.22 3.20 33.82
C VAL A 210 -4.71 2.95 33.86
N THR A 211 -5.38 2.87 32.70
CA THR A 211 -6.82 2.62 32.63
C THR A 211 -7.18 1.24 33.17
N THR A 212 -6.37 0.22 32.87
CA THR A 212 -6.56 -1.15 33.36
C THR A 212 -6.43 -1.19 34.88
N PHE A 213 -5.40 -0.57 35.46
CA PHE A 213 -5.25 -0.49 36.92
C PHE A 213 -6.42 0.25 37.57
N ILE A 214 -6.87 1.36 37.01
CA ILE A 214 -8.02 2.10 37.56
C ILE A 214 -9.26 1.20 37.57
N VAL A 215 -9.54 0.47 36.48
CA VAL A 215 -10.70 -0.42 36.38
C VAL A 215 -10.60 -1.56 37.42
N ILE A 216 -9.44 -2.22 37.51
CA ILE A 216 -9.22 -3.33 38.45
C ILE A 216 -9.38 -2.87 39.91
N PHE A 217 -8.76 -1.74 40.28
CA PHE A 217 -8.81 -1.25 41.68
C PHE A 217 -10.14 -0.61 42.06
N SER A 218 -10.87 -0.05 41.09
CA SER A 218 -12.20 0.54 41.34
C SER A 218 -13.30 -0.51 41.36
N GLY A 219 -13.05 -1.73 40.88
CA GLY A 219 -14.05 -2.79 40.80
C GLY A 219 -15.21 -2.44 39.86
N LEU A 220 -14.98 -1.53 38.90
CA LEU A 220 -16.00 -1.14 37.94
C LEU A 220 -16.23 -2.26 36.92
N GLU A 221 -17.47 -2.64 36.73
CA GLU A 221 -17.88 -3.53 35.65
C GLU A 221 -17.85 -2.76 34.33
N VAL A 222 -16.84 -3.05 33.51
CA VAL A 222 -16.67 -2.50 32.17
C VAL A 222 -16.37 -3.63 31.19
N SER A 223 -16.71 -3.43 29.91
CA SER A 223 -16.35 -4.38 28.87
C SER A 223 -14.82 -4.47 28.74
N THR A 224 -14.30 -5.68 28.82
CA THR A 224 -12.87 -6.01 28.69
C THR A 224 -12.62 -6.77 27.39
N VAL A 225 -11.36 -6.90 27.00
CA VAL A 225 -10.96 -7.74 25.86
C VAL A 225 -11.51 -9.16 26.01
N GLY A 226 -11.38 -9.76 27.20
CA GLY A 226 -11.89 -11.11 27.47
C GLY A 226 -13.40 -11.20 27.31
N SER A 227 -14.16 -10.25 27.90
CA SER A 227 -15.62 -10.27 27.79
C SER A 227 -16.09 -10.07 26.35
N TYR A 228 -15.44 -9.20 25.58
CA TYR A 228 -15.76 -8.98 24.16
C TYR A 228 -15.56 -10.23 23.29
N ILE A 229 -14.50 -10.98 23.53
CA ILE A 229 -14.22 -12.22 22.82
C ILE A 229 -15.31 -13.25 23.12
N ILE A 230 -15.70 -13.37 24.39
CA ILE A 230 -16.76 -14.29 24.83
C ILE A 230 -18.12 -13.89 24.24
N GLU A 231 -18.47 -12.60 24.25
CA GLU A 231 -19.67 -12.07 23.59
C GLU A 231 -19.68 -12.33 22.07
N GLY A 232 -18.50 -12.34 21.44
CA GLY A 232 -18.32 -12.70 20.04
C GLY A 232 -18.37 -14.20 19.75
N GLY A 233 -18.64 -15.05 20.74
CA GLY A 233 -18.69 -16.51 20.60
C GLY A 233 -17.36 -17.24 20.79
N GLY A 234 -16.31 -16.54 21.25
CA GLY A 234 -15.01 -17.12 21.58
C GLY A 234 -14.94 -17.73 22.98
N THR A 235 -13.81 -18.36 23.32
CA THR A 235 -13.58 -19.02 24.62
C THR A 235 -12.54 -18.32 25.50
N GLY A 236 -12.15 -17.10 25.12
CA GLY A 236 -11.02 -16.35 25.70
C GLY A 236 -9.72 -16.53 24.91
N LEU A 237 -8.68 -15.83 25.36
CA LEU A 237 -7.31 -15.91 24.84
C LEU A 237 -6.57 -17.06 25.51
N LYS A 238 -5.88 -17.87 24.70
CA LYS A 238 -4.95 -18.90 25.18
C LYS A 238 -3.58 -18.65 24.58
N GLY A 239 -2.64 -18.26 25.42
CA GLY A 239 -1.26 -18.03 25.02
C GLY A 239 -0.61 -19.34 24.59
N GLU A 240 -0.52 -19.57 23.29
CA GLU A 240 0.10 -20.76 22.71
C GLU A 240 1.16 -20.37 21.68
N PHE A 241 2.15 -21.24 21.52
CA PHE A 241 3.13 -21.05 20.46
C PHE A 241 2.42 -21.23 19.11
N PRO A 242 2.61 -20.32 18.12
CA PRO A 242 2.02 -20.50 16.80
C PRO A 242 2.47 -21.83 16.22
N THR A 243 1.52 -22.75 15.98
CA THR A 243 1.79 -24.05 15.37
C THR A 243 1.13 -24.15 14.01
N PRO A 244 1.73 -24.89 13.06
CA PRO A 244 1.06 -25.17 11.79
C PRO A 244 -0.24 -25.94 12.09
N ASN A 245 -1.37 -25.31 11.84
CA ASN A 245 -2.65 -25.89 12.21
C ASN A 245 -3.25 -26.61 10.99
N LEU A 246 -3.07 -27.94 10.97
CA LEU A 246 -3.54 -28.81 9.90
C LEU A 246 -5.08 -28.87 9.80
N GLU A 247 -5.79 -28.65 10.92
CA GLU A 247 -7.26 -28.63 10.93
C GLU A 247 -7.81 -27.37 10.22
N LEU A 248 -7.09 -26.25 10.25
CA LEU A 248 -7.49 -25.02 9.53
C LEU A 248 -7.57 -25.24 8.02
N TRP A 249 -6.66 -26.07 7.48
CA TRP A 249 -6.59 -26.36 6.05
C TRP A 249 -7.63 -27.39 5.59
N GLN A 250 -8.28 -28.12 6.51
CA GLN A 250 -9.33 -29.07 6.15
C GLN A 250 -10.65 -28.37 5.81
N ASN A 251 -10.93 -27.24 6.44
CA ASN A 251 -12.17 -26.49 6.26
C ASN A 251 -12.15 -25.51 5.07
N LEU A 252 -10.98 -25.23 4.50
CA LEU A 252 -10.83 -24.35 3.34
C LEU A 252 -11.00 -25.13 2.03
N PRO A 253 -12.06 -24.90 1.23
CA PRO A 253 -12.23 -25.58 -0.04
C PRO A 253 -11.16 -25.15 -1.05
N PHE A 254 -10.37 -26.09 -1.55
CA PHE A 254 -9.41 -25.82 -2.63
C PHE A 254 -10.11 -25.90 -4.00
N ASN A 255 -10.81 -24.82 -4.37
CA ASN A 255 -11.53 -24.70 -5.65
C ASN A 255 -11.39 -23.30 -6.27
N LEU A 256 -11.89 -23.15 -7.51
CA LEU A 256 -11.86 -21.88 -8.23
C LEU A 256 -12.72 -20.79 -7.57
N ASP A 257 -13.80 -21.16 -6.88
CA ASP A 257 -14.66 -20.20 -6.19
C ASP A 257 -13.94 -19.54 -5.01
N THR A 258 -13.21 -20.32 -4.23
CA THR A 258 -12.35 -19.82 -3.15
C THR A 258 -11.26 -18.92 -3.72
N LEU A 259 -10.58 -19.36 -4.79
CA LEU A 259 -9.53 -18.57 -5.43
C LEU A 259 -10.07 -17.25 -5.97
N THR A 260 -11.18 -17.27 -6.71
CA THR A 260 -11.78 -16.05 -7.28
C THR A 260 -12.31 -15.09 -6.21
N PHE A 261 -12.74 -15.62 -5.06
CA PHE A 261 -13.14 -14.80 -3.92
C PHE A 261 -11.95 -14.11 -3.24
N ILE A 262 -10.88 -14.84 -2.90
CA ILE A 262 -9.76 -14.28 -2.13
C ILE A 262 -8.76 -13.51 -3.00
N LEU A 263 -8.67 -13.81 -4.31
CA LEU A 263 -7.65 -13.23 -5.21
C LEU A 263 -7.66 -11.70 -5.25
N PRO A 264 -8.81 -10.99 -5.37
CA PRO A 264 -8.84 -9.53 -5.36
C PRO A 264 -8.29 -8.94 -4.06
N PHE A 265 -8.67 -9.51 -2.91
CA PHE A 265 -8.18 -9.08 -1.59
C PHE A 265 -6.70 -9.37 -1.42
N ALA A 266 -6.23 -10.54 -1.84
CA ALA A 266 -4.82 -10.93 -1.76
C ALA A 266 -3.94 -10.03 -2.64
N PHE A 267 -4.38 -9.71 -3.86
CA PHE A 267 -3.68 -8.80 -4.76
C PHE A 267 -3.60 -7.38 -4.18
N LEU A 268 -4.69 -6.91 -3.58
CA LEU A 268 -4.70 -5.60 -2.95
C LEU A 268 -3.82 -5.55 -1.69
N ALA A 269 -3.95 -6.53 -0.81
CA ALA A 269 -3.13 -6.64 0.40
C ALA A 269 -1.65 -6.77 0.05
N ALA A 270 -1.31 -7.52 -1.01
CA ALA A 270 0.04 -7.59 -1.53
C ALA A 270 0.52 -6.22 -2.01
N SER A 271 -0.30 -5.51 -2.80
CA SER A 271 0.03 -4.18 -3.33
C SER A 271 0.25 -3.17 -2.21
N VAL A 272 -0.72 -3.00 -1.31
CA VAL A 272 -0.64 -2.10 -0.15
C VAL A 272 0.53 -2.45 0.75
N GLY A 273 0.72 -3.74 1.06
CA GLY A 273 1.83 -4.19 1.88
C GLY A 273 3.20 -3.89 1.26
N LEU A 274 3.36 -4.04 -0.07
CA LEU A 274 4.60 -3.65 -0.76
C LEU A 274 4.79 -2.14 -0.82
N ILE A 275 3.72 -1.37 -1.02
CA ILE A 275 3.77 0.10 -1.01
C ILE A 275 4.28 0.59 0.34
N GLU A 276 3.66 0.14 1.44
CA GLU A 276 4.09 0.54 2.78
C GLU A 276 5.51 0.09 3.07
N SER A 277 5.87 -1.15 2.73
CA SER A 277 7.22 -1.67 2.99
C SER A 277 8.30 -0.90 2.23
N LEU A 278 8.07 -0.59 0.93
CA LEU A 278 9.03 0.13 0.10
C LEU A 278 9.11 1.62 0.45
N MET A 279 7.99 2.26 0.83
CA MET A 279 8.01 3.63 1.34
C MET A 279 8.74 3.71 2.69
N THR A 280 8.48 2.75 3.59
CA THR A 280 9.18 2.64 4.86
C THR A 280 10.68 2.46 4.62
N MET A 281 11.06 1.61 3.67
CA MET A 281 12.47 1.45 3.29
C MET A 281 13.10 2.76 2.83
N ASN A 282 12.44 3.53 1.96
CA ASN A 282 12.96 4.82 1.50
C ASN A 282 13.11 5.82 2.67
N LEU A 283 12.20 5.81 3.63
CA LEU A 283 12.31 6.64 4.83
C LEU A 283 13.51 6.22 5.69
N VAL A 284 13.74 4.92 5.89
CA VAL A 284 14.93 4.44 6.61
C VAL A 284 16.20 4.81 5.84
N ASP A 285 16.18 4.71 4.52
CA ASP A 285 17.29 5.11 3.65
C ASP A 285 17.64 6.59 3.84
N GLU A 286 16.64 7.46 3.93
CA GLU A 286 16.81 8.89 4.20
C GLU A 286 17.34 9.15 5.63
N LEU A 287 16.75 8.53 6.65
CA LEU A 287 17.12 8.73 8.06
C LEU A 287 18.52 8.20 8.43
N THR A 288 19.08 7.30 7.62
CA THR A 288 20.36 6.64 7.91
C THR A 288 21.40 6.84 6.81
N GLU A 289 21.06 7.55 5.74
CA GLU A 289 21.92 7.84 4.59
C GLU A 289 22.52 6.57 3.93
N THR A 290 21.73 5.50 3.86
CA THR A 290 22.13 4.22 3.22
C THR A 290 21.01 3.70 2.30
N ARG A 291 21.25 2.65 1.52
CA ARG A 291 20.24 2.11 0.57
C ARG A 291 19.84 0.67 0.89
N GLY A 292 18.54 0.41 0.87
CA GLY A 292 17.96 -0.93 0.90
C GLY A 292 17.83 -1.59 -0.47
N ASN A 293 17.55 -2.89 -0.48
CA ASN A 293 17.20 -3.63 -1.70
C ASN A 293 15.69 -3.94 -1.72
N GLY A 294 14.95 -3.22 -2.54
CA GLY A 294 13.48 -3.36 -2.63
C GLY A 294 13.01 -4.74 -3.11
N ASN A 295 13.68 -5.36 -4.08
CA ASN A 295 13.27 -6.69 -4.57
C ASN A 295 13.46 -7.76 -3.51
N ARG A 296 14.56 -7.69 -2.75
CA ARG A 296 14.79 -8.57 -1.60
C ARG A 296 13.76 -8.34 -0.50
N GLU A 297 13.37 -7.09 -0.27
CA GLU A 297 12.30 -6.76 0.67
C GLU A 297 10.97 -7.40 0.24
N CYS A 298 10.58 -7.29 -1.04
CA CYS A 298 9.37 -7.92 -1.55
C CYS A 298 9.35 -9.45 -1.33
N VAL A 299 10.47 -10.12 -1.60
CA VAL A 299 10.59 -11.58 -1.38
C VAL A 299 10.50 -11.92 0.10
N ALA A 300 11.14 -11.14 0.98
CA ALA A 300 11.11 -11.38 2.42
C ALA A 300 9.71 -11.14 3.02
N GLN A 301 9.03 -10.07 2.60
CA GLN A 301 7.63 -9.80 2.97
C GLN A 301 6.74 -10.96 2.53
N GLY A 302 6.88 -11.41 1.27
CA GLY A 302 6.09 -12.50 0.75
C GLY A 302 6.33 -13.83 1.45
N ALA A 303 7.59 -14.16 1.76
CA ALA A 303 7.92 -15.33 2.57
C ALA A 303 7.35 -15.23 3.99
N GLY A 304 7.44 -14.05 4.62
CA GLY A 304 6.89 -13.81 5.94
C GLY A 304 5.37 -13.96 5.98
N ASN A 305 4.67 -13.49 4.94
CA ASN A 305 3.22 -13.65 4.81
C ASN A 305 2.80 -15.10 4.54
N ILE A 306 3.50 -15.84 3.68
CA ILE A 306 3.23 -17.28 3.50
C ILE A 306 3.40 -18.02 4.83
N MET A 307 4.52 -17.79 5.54
CA MET A 307 4.78 -18.42 6.82
C MET A 307 3.74 -18.02 7.87
N SER A 308 3.33 -16.74 7.89
CA SER A 308 2.26 -16.29 8.78
C SER A 308 0.96 -17.03 8.50
N GLY A 309 0.51 -17.10 7.25
CA GLY A 309 -0.72 -17.79 6.88
C GLY A 309 -0.69 -19.28 7.25
N LEU A 310 0.43 -19.96 7.01
CA LEU A 310 0.65 -21.38 7.37
C LEU A 310 0.52 -21.67 8.87
N PHE A 311 0.89 -20.71 9.70
CA PHE A 311 0.87 -20.80 11.17
C PHE A 311 -0.36 -20.11 11.78
N GLY A 312 -1.38 -19.79 10.98
CA GLY A 312 -2.62 -19.22 11.49
C GLY A 312 -2.53 -17.74 11.86
N GLY A 313 -1.65 -16.97 11.22
CA GLY A 313 -1.48 -15.53 11.47
C GLY A 313 -2.02 -14.65 10.34
N THR A 314 -2.34 -13.39 10.65
CA THR A 314 -2.95 -12.42 9.72
C THR A 314 -2.04 -11.92 8.60
N GLY A 315 -0.75 -12.24 8.63
CA GLY A 315 0.25 -11.56 7.80
C GLY A 315 0.44 -10.10 8.23
N GLY A 316 1.13 -9.33 7.38
CA GLY A 316 1.49 -7.96 7.66
C GLY A 316 2.34 -7.30 6.57
N CYS A 317 2.94 -6.17 6.93
CA CYS A 317 3.88 -5.43 6.08
C CYS A 317 4.83 -4.56 6.92
N GLY A 318 5.73 -3.82 6.26
CA GLY A 318 6.53 -2.78 6.89
C GLY A 318 5.67 -1.69 7.52
N MET A 319 6.00 -1.28 8.75
CA MET A 319 5.26 -0.28 9.50
C MET A 319 6.08 0.99 9.71
N ILE A 320 5.62 2.10 9.14
CA ILE A 320 6.32 3.39 9.17
C ILE A 320 6.54 3.87 10.61
N GLY A 321 5.47 3.95 11.43
CA GLY A 321 5.56 4.46 12.80
C GLY A 321 6.50 3.65 13.69
N GLN A 322 6.35 2.33 13.67
CA GLN A 322 7.19 1.42 14.46
C GLN A 322 8.66 1.43 14.00
N THR A 323 8.89 1.61 12.70
CA THR A 323 10.24 1.79 12.15
C THR A 323 10.87 3.12 12.60
N VAL A 324 10.11 4.22 12.62
CA VAL A 324 10.60 5.51 13.14
C VAL A 324 10.95 5.41 14.63
N ILE A 325 10.10 4.77 15.44
CA ILE A 325 10.38 4.51 16.86
C ILE A 325 11.66 3.70 17.01
N ASN A 326 11.83 2.64 16.20
CA ASN A 326 13.03 1.81 16.22
C ASN A 326 14.31 2.61 15.94
N ILE A 327 14.32 3.40 14.87
CA ILE A 327 15.49 4.19 14.46
C ILE A 327 15.80 5.27 15.49
N ASN A 328 14.78 5.94 16.04
CA ASN A 328 14.93 6.95 17.09
C ASN A 328 15.42 6.36 18.42
N ALA A 329 15.07 5.10 18.72
CA ALA A 329 15.59 4.36 19.86
C ALA A 329 17.02 3.82 19.66
N GLY A 330 17.62 4.04 18.47
CA GLY A 330 18.98 3.64 18.12
C GLY A 330 19.10 2.29 17.41
N GLY A 331 17.98 1.60 17.15
CA GLY A 331 17.95 0.28 16.51
C GLY A 331 18.16 0.37 15.01
N ARG A 332 19.40 0.20 14.54
CA ARG A 332 19.77 0.27 13.11
C ARG A 332 20.13 -1.09 12.51
N GLY A 333 20.40 -2.08 13.35
CA GLY A 333 20.74 -3.43 12.90
C GLY A 333 19.52 -4.32 12.66
N ARG A 334 19.78 -5.55 12.24
CA ARG A 334 18.75 -6.60 12.10
C ARG A 334 18.33 -7.17 13.45
N LEU A 335 19.23 -7.11 14.43
CA LEU A 335 18.96 -7.61 15.78
C LEU A 335 17.74 -6.91 16.39
N SER A 336 17.52 -5.62 16.10
CA SER A 336 16.36 -4.91 16.63
C SER A 336 15.03 -5.53 16.19
N GLY A 337 14.89 -5.83 14.89
CA GLY A 337 13.70 -6.52 14.38
C GLY A 337 13.51 -7.92 14.95
N ILE A 338 14.61 -8.67 15.12
CA ILE A 338 14.58 -10.01 15.75
C ILE A 338 14.12 -9.88 17.21
N MET A 339 14.68 -8.94 17.96
CA MET A 339 14.34 -8.71 19.37
C MET A 339 12.91 -8.23 19.54
N MET A 340 12.41 -7.39 18.61
CA MET A 340 11.00 -7.01 18.57
C MET A 340 10.11 -8.26 18.43
N ALA A 341 10.39 -9.13 17.46
CA ALA A 341 9.61 -10.34 17.23
C ALA A 341 9.66 -11.32 18.42
N LEU A 342 10.84 -11.55 19.00
CA LEU A 342 10.99 -12.43 20.17
C LEU A 342 10.32 -11.86 21.43
N THR A 343 10.36 -10.55 21.61
CA THR A 343 9.63 -9.88 22.69
C THR A 343 8.13 -10.08 22.50
N LEU A 344 7.63 -9.89 21.27
CA LEU A 344 6.22 -10.11 20.95
C LEU A 344 5.79 -11.55 21.21
N LEU A 345 6.61 -12.53 20.83
CA LEU A 345 6.37 -13.95 21.13
C LEU A 345 6.27 -14.20 22.64
N THR A 346 7.12 -13.56 23.44
CA THR A 346 7.04 -13.68 24.90
C THR A 346 5.70 -13.16 25.44
N PHE A 347 5.18 -12.07 24.88
CA PHE A 347 3.86 -11.55 25.24
C PHE A 347 2.72 -12.49 24.84
N ILE A 348 2.80 -13.10 23.65
CA ILE A 348 1.81 -14.09 23.19
C ILE A 348 1.74 -15.28 24.15
N LEU A 349 2.89 -15.78 24.61
CA LEU A 349 2.96 -16.99 25.44
C LEU A 349 2.58 -16.80 26.91
N PHE A 350 2.83 -15.61 27.48
CA PHE A 350 2.76 -15.41 28.94
C PHE A 350 1.80 -14.32 29.39
N THR A 351 1.26 -13.50 28.47
CA THR A 351 0.50 -12.29 28.82
C THR A 351 -0.98 -12.37 28.43
N ASP A 352 -1.46 -13.52 27.93
CA ASP A 352 -2.85 -13.76 27.53
C ASP A 352 -3.87 -13.32 28.61
N LYS A 353 -3.70 -13.78 29.85
CA LYS A 353 -4.59 -13.43 30.98
C LYS A 353 -4.58 -11.95 31.34
N PHE A 354 -3.48 -11.25 31.08
CA PHE A 354 -3.39 -9.82 31.33
C PHE A 354 -4.02 -9.02 30.18
N ILE A 355 -3.88 -9.50 28.94
CA ILE A 355 -4.54 -8.88 27.78
C ILE A 355 -6.05 -8.96 27.93
N GLU A 356 -6.61 -10.07 28.42
CA GLU A 356 -8.05 -10.22 28.65
C GLU A 356 -8.63 -9.19 29.63
N GLN A 357 -7.84 -8.71 30.59
CA GLN A 357 -8.27 -7.73 31.59
C GLN A 357 -8.26 -6.29 31.08
N VAL A 358 -7.71 -6.05 29.88
CA VAL A 358 -7.63 -4.70 29.32
C VAL A 358 -9.04 -4.19 29.00
N PRO A 359 -9.45 -3.02 29.52
CA PRO A 359 -10.73 -2.42 29.18
C PRO A 359 -10.79 -2.05 27.69
N ILE A 360 -11.90 -2.36 27.02
CA ILE A 360 -12.11 -2.00 25.60
C ILE A 360 -12.00 -0.48 25.40
N ALA A 361 -12.44 0.30 26.39
CA ALA A 361 -12.33 1.76 26.39
C ALA A 361 -10.89 2.25 26.15
N ALA A 362 -9.91 1.53 26.68
CA ALA A 362 -8.50 1.86 26.50
C ALA A 362 -8.05 1.64 25.06
N LEU A 363 -8.46 0.53 24.44
CA LEU A 363 -8.14 0.22 23.05
C LEU A 363 -8.83 1.18 22.09
N VAL A 364 -10.10 1.50 22.33
CA VAL A 364 -10.86 2.48 21.55
C VAL A 364 -10.21 3.88 21.64
N GLY A 365 -9.77 4.29 22.83
CA GLY A 365 -9.04 5.55 23.00
C GLY A 365 -7.70 5.59 22.26
N VAL A 366 -6.93 4.51 22.29
CA VAL A 366 -5.70 4.35 21.49
C VAL A 366 -6.01 4.49 20.00
N MET A 367 -7.07 3.82 19.53
CA MET A 367 -7.45 3.85 18.11
C MET A 367 -7.98 5.20 17.67
N PHE A 368 -8.70 5.95 18.51
CA PHE A 368 -9.07 7.32 18.15
C PHE A 368 -7.86 8.23 18.01
N MET A 369 -6.85 8.09 18.86
CA MET A 369 -5.59 8.82 18.67
C MET A 369 -4.90 8.41 17.38
N MET A 370 -4.84 7.11 17.10
CA MET A 370 -4.27 6.60 15.85
C MET A 370 -5.02 7.12 14.61
N VAL A 371 -6.35 7.20 14.64
CA VAL A 371 -7.15 7.78 13.56
C VAL A 371 -6.78 9.25 13.33
N ILE A 372 -6.65 10.02 14.41
CA ILE A 372 -6.27 11.45 14.32
C ILE A 372 -4.88 11.59 13.70
N GLU A 373 -3.94 10.72 14.05
CA GLU A 373 -2.58 10.73 13.51
C GLU A 373 -2.51 10.21 12.06
N THR A 374 -3.32 9.21 11.73
CA THR A 374 -3.38 8.62 10.39
C THR A 374 -4.02 9.59 9.40
N PHE A 375 -5.07 10.33 9.81
CA PHE A 375 -5.75 11.26 8.93
C PHE A 375 -4.79 12.34 8.40
N ALA A 376 -4.66 12.45 7.07
CA ALA A 376 -3.75 13.39 6.45
C ALA A 376 -4.33 14.81 6.46
N TRP A 377 -4.24 15.52 7.59
CA TRP A 377 -4.76 16.90 7.76
C TRP A 377 -4.19 17.92 6.77
N SER A 378 -3.03 17.64 6.18
CA SER A 378 -2.47 18.42 5.07
C SER A 378 -3.39 18.43 3.85
N SER A 379 -4.19 17.37 3.62
CA SER A 379 -5.12 17.23 2.48
C SER A 379 -6.04 18.44 2.32
N PHE A 380 -6.64 18.94 3.40
CA PHE A 380 -7.48 20.15 3.35
C PHE A 380 -6.70 21.41 2.94
N ARG A 381 -5.46 21.54 3.41
CA ARG A 381 -4.60 22.70 3.11
C ARG A 381 -4.08 22.69 1.68
N ILE A 382 -3.81 21.51 1.13
CA ILE A 382 -3.28 21.35 -0.23
C ILE A 382 -4.38 21.31 -1.29
N LEU A 383 -5.65 21.06 -0.94
CA LEU A 383 -6.75 20.92 -1.91
C LEU A 383 -6.88 22.14 -2.84
N LYS A 384 -6.53 23.33 -2.33
CA LYS A 384 -6.51 24.59 -3.09
C LYS A 384 -5.18 24.90 -3.78
N LYS A 385 -4.14 24.08 -3.57
CA LYS A 385 -2.77 24.28 -4.04
C LYS A 385 -2.34 23.27 -5.12
N ILE A 386 -3.03 22.14 -5.25
CA ILE A 386 -2.74 21.08 -6.22
C ILE A 386 -3.60 21.20 -7.48
N PRO A 387 -3.22 20.56 -8.61
CA PRO A 387 -4.06 20.48 -9.80
C PRO A 387 -5.49 19.98 -9.47
N LYS A 388 -6.50 20.51 -10.18
CA LYS A 388 -7.90 20.12 -9.96
C LYS A 388 -8.12 18.62 -10.16
N SER A 389 -7.38 18.02 -11.09
CA SER A 389 -7.41 16.58 -11.36
C SER A 389 -6.91 15.77 -10.16
N ASP A 390 -5.80 16.15 -9.55
CA ASP A 390 -5.28 15.51 -8.33
C ASP A 390 -6.21 15.70 -7.12
N ALA A 391 -6.81 16.89 -6.97
CA ALA A 391 -7.81 17.15 -5.94
C ALA A 391 -9.05 16.25 -6.11
N PHE A 392 -9.50 16.06 -7.35
CA PHE A 392 -10.61 15.16 -7.67
C PHE A 392 -10.27 13.71 -7.32
N VAL A 393 -9.07 13.22 -7.70
CA VAL A 393 -8.58 11.88 -7.35
C VAL A 393 -8.55 11.66 -5.84
N LEU A 394 -8.04 12.63 -5.07
CA LEU A 394 -7.99 12.52 -3.62
C LEU A 394 -9.38 12.34 -3.01
N ILE A 395 -10.35 13.17 -3.43
CA ILE A 395 -11.73 13.14 -2.92
C ILE A 395 -12.42 11.82 -3.32
N ILE A 396 -12.32 11.41 -4.59
CA ILE A 396 -13.00 10.20 -5.06
C ILE A 396 -12.44 8.95 -4.37
N VAL A 397 -11.12 8.84 -4.18
CA VAL A 397 -10.52 7.72 -3.46
C VAL A 397 -10.99 7.70 -2.01
N SER A 398 -11.00 8.87 -1.34
CA SER A 398 -11.50 8.96 0.04
C SER A 398 -12.97 8.54 0.15
N ALA A 399 -13.82 9.00 -0.76
CA ALA A 399 -15.25 8.71 -0.76
C ALA A 399 -15.54 7.23 -1.08
N VAL A 400 -14.90 6.68 -2.11
CA VAL A 400 -15.08 5.27 -2.51
C VAL A 400 -14.60 4.33 -1.40
N THR A 401 -13.52 4.69 -0.70
CA THR A 401 -13.02 3.92 0.46
C THR A 401 -14.09 3.77 1.54
N VAL A 402 -14.81 4.85 1.84
CA VAL A 402 -15.82 4.88 2.91
C VAL A 402 -17.12 4.20 2.48
N ILE A 403 -17.52 4.34 1.21
CA ILE A 403 -18.83 3.88 0.72
C ILE A 403 -18.78 2.41 0.26
N PHE A 404 -17.72 2.00 -0.42
CA PHE A 404 -17.62 0.68 -1.04
C PHE A 404 -16.62 -0.18 -0.29
N ASP A 405 -15.34 -0.04 -0.64
CA ASP A 405 -14.25 -0.78 -0.03
C ASP A 405 -12.93 -0.08 -0.39
N LEU A 406 -11.95 -0.25 0.49
CA LEU A 406 -10.59 0.27 0.32
C LEU A 406 -9.94 -0.27 -0.97
N ALA A 407 -10.23 -1.52 -1.33
CA ALA A 407 -9.69 -2.18 -2.50
C ALA A 407 -10.07 -1.49 -3.80
N ILE A 408 -11.38 -1.24 -3.92
CA ILE A 408 -11.98 -0.60 -5.08
C ILE A 408 -11.47 0.83 -5.19
N ALA A 409 -11.31 1.52 -4.05
CA ALA A 409 -10.86 2.91 -4.02
C ALA A 409 -9.45 3.09 -4.62
N VAL A 410 -8.49 2.23 -4.26
CA VAL A 410 -7.13 2.30 -4.81
C VAL A 410 -7.14 2.03 -6.32
N PHE A 411 -7.86 1.01 -6.77
CA PHE A 411 -7.93 0.66 -8.19
C PHE A 411 -8.54 1.78 -9.03
N VAL A 412 -9.67 2.32 -8.58
CA VAL A 412 -10.32 3.48 -9.21
C VAL A 412 -9.38 4.68 -9.21
N GLY A 413 -8.70 4.96 -8.09
CA GLY A 413 -7.74 6.06 -7.97
C GLY A 413 -6.61 5.97 -8.99
N VAL A 414 -5.97 4.80 -9.09
CA VAL A 414 -4.86 4.57 -10.03
C VAL A 414 -5.34 4.68 -11.48
N ILE A 415 -6.51 4.11 -11.83
CA ILE A 415 -7.07 4.22 -13.19
C ILE A 415 -7.38 5.68 -13.53
N VAL A 416 -8.10 6.39 -12.66
CA VAL A 416 -8.47 7.79 -12.91
C VAL A 416 -7.22 8.65 -13.05
N SER A 417 -6.20 8.46 -12.21
CA SER A 417 -4.94 9.17 -12.34
C SER A 417 -4.17 8.83 -13.62
N ALA A 418 -4.15 7.56 -14.04
CA ALA A 418 -3.51 7.16 -15.28
C ALA A 418 -4.22 7.79 -16.50
N LEU A 419 -5.55 7.84 -16.50
CA LEU A 419 -6.35 8.50 -17.53
C LEU A 419 -6.12 10.02 -17.55
N VAL A 420 -6.10 10.67 -16.39
CA VAL A 420 -5.76 12.10 -16.26
C VAL A 420 -4.37 12.36 -16.82
N PHE A 421 -3.38 11.55 -16.45
CA PHE A 421 -2.01 11.69 -16.92
C PHE A 421 -1.91 11.53 -18.44
N ALA A 422 -2.59 10.52 -19.00
CA ALA A 422 -2.66 10.31 -20.45
C ALA A 422 -3.33 11.50 -21.16
N TRP A 423 -4.42 12.02 -20.61
CA TRP A 423 -5.14 13.18 -21.16
C TRP A 423 -4.29 14.46 -21.12
N GLU A 424 -3.65 14.75 -19.98
CA GLU A 424 -2.77 15.90 -19.86
C GLU A 424 -1.54 15.79 -20.78
N SER A 425 -0.98 14.58 -20.93
CA SER A 425 0.13 14.32 -21.85
C SER A 425 -0.28 14.51 -23.31
N ALA A 426 -1.48 14.04 -23.69
CA ALA A 426 -2.02 14.22 -25.03
C ALA A 426 -2.18 15.71 -25.41
N ARG A 427 -2.58 16.57 -24.46
CA ARG A 427 -2.74 18.01 -24.67
C ARG A 427 -1.42 18.79 -24.75
N ARG A 428 -0.28 18.18 -24.42
CA ARG A 428 1.04 18.85 -24.42
C ARG A 428 1.69 18.92 -25.79
N ILE A 429 1.11 18.27 -26.82
CA ILE A 429 1.68 18.34 -28.16
C ILE A 429 1.57 19.75 -28.75
N ARG A 430 2.71 20.31 -29.15
CA ARG A 430 2.83 21.66 -29.70
C ARG A 430 3.67 21.62 -30.97
N ALA A 431 3.48 22.61 -31.83
CA ALA A 431 4.31 22.80 -33.01
C ALA A 431 4.79 24.26 -33.03
N ARG A 432 6.10 24.48 -33.03
CA ARG A 432 6.67 25.78 -33.35
C ARG A 432 6.83 25.85 -34.86
N LYS A 433 6.32 26.93 -35.46
CA LYS A 433 6.35 27.15 -36.91
C LYS A 433 7.42 28.18 -37.21
N ARG A 434 8.35 27.85 -38.11
CA ARG A 434 9.36 28.78 -38.62
C ARG A 434 9.43 28.68 -40.14
N ILE A 435 9.78 29.78 -40.79
CA ILE A 435 10.08 29.79 -42.23
C ILE A 435 11.59 29.97 -42.37
N LYS A 436 12.23 29.10 -43.16
CA LYS A 436 13.64 29.20 -43.52
C LYS A 436 13.83 30.27 -44.60
N GLU A 437 15.06 30.73 -44.79
CA GLU A 437 15.39 31.75 -45.80
C GLU A 437 15.09 31.27 -47.25
N ASP A 438 15.05 29.95 -47.47
CA ASP A 438 14.70 29.31 -48.73
C ASP A 438 13.18 29.19 -48.97
N GLY A 439 12.34 29.68 -48.05
CA GLY A 439 10.87 29.59 -48.11
C GLY A 439 10.27 28.30 -47.54
N THR A 440 11.10 27.35 -47.08
CA THR A 440 10.62 26.09 -46.46
C THR A 440 9.97 26.38 -45.11
N LYS A 441 8.78 25.81 -44.89
CA LYS A 441 8.10 25.89 -43.58
C LYS A 441 8.49 24.70 -42.71
N VAL A 442 9.06 25.00 -41.54
CA VAL A 442 9.48 24.01 -40.54
C VAL A 442 8.45 23.94 -39.43
N TYR A 443 8.01 22.73 -39.12
CA TYR A 443 7.20 22.38 -37.98
C TYR A 443 8.06 21.63 -36.95
N GLU A 444 8.56 22.34 -35.95
CA GLU A 444 9.26 21.73 -34.81
C GLU A 444 8.20 21.19 -33.82
N ILE A 445 8.06 19.87 -33.78
CA ILE A 445 7.07 19.20 -32.94
C ILE A 445 7.65 18.97 -31.55
N TRP A 446 6.83 19.26 -30.53
CA TRP A 446 7.19 19.12 -29.13
C TRP A 446 6.19 18.22 -28.41
N GLY A 447 6.71 17.26 -27.63
CA GLY A 447 5.91 16.40 -26.77
C GLY A 447 5.63 15.00 -27.34
N PRO A 448 4.88 14.17 -26.59
CA PRO A 448 4.63 12.78 -26.99
C PRO A 448 3.59 12.73 -28.11
N LEU A 449 3.89 11.98 -29.18
CA LEU A 449 2.97 11.61 -30.25
C LEU A 449 2.54 10.15 -30.06
N PHE A 450 1.25 9.95 -29.76
CA PHE A 450 0.61 8.66 -29.51
C PHE A 450 -0.89 8.78 -29.80
N PHE A 451 -1.65 7.69 -29.72
CA PHE A 451 -3.08 7.63 -30.06
C PHE A 451 -3.91 8.80 -29.48
N GLY A 452 -3.62 9.22 -28.25
CA GLY A 452 -4.34 10.30 -27.57
C GLY A 452 -4.03 11.71 -28.10
N SER A 453 -2.88 11.92 -28.74
CA SER A 453 -2.42 13.23 -29.21
C SER A 453 -2.59 13.45 -30.71
N ILE A 454 -3.04 12.44 -31.47
CA ILE A 454 -3.13 12.50 -32.95
C ILE A 454 -4.04 13.62 -33.45
N ALA A 455 -5.20 13.83 -32.80
CA ALA A 455 -6.10 14.92 -33.18
C ALA A 455 -5.40 16.29 -33.04
N ALA A 456 -4.79 16.52 -31.88
CA ALA A 456 -4.05 17.75 -31.60
C ALA A 456 -2.80 17.91 -32.48
N PHE A 457 -2.16 16.82 -32.91
CA PHE A 457 -1.08 16.80 -33.89
C PHE A 457 -1.57 17.29 -35.26
N ASN A 458 -2.61 16.66 -35.79
CA ASN A 458 -3.15 16.96 -37.12
C ASN A 458 -3.64 18.41 -37.23
N GLU A 459 -4.22 18.96 -36.17
CA GLU A 459 -4.65 20.37 -36.10
C GLU A 459 -3.50 21.38 -36.23
N LYS A 460 -2.22 20.96 -36.10
CA LYS A 460 -1.08 21.88 -36.23
C LYS A 460 -0.75 22.21 -37.67
N PHE A 461 -1.13 21.35 -38.61
CA PHE A 461 -0.74 21.44 -40.02
C PHE A 461 -1.85 22.09 -40.84
N ASP A 462 -1.45 22.99 -41.73
CA ASP A 462 -2.36 23.62 -42.69
C ASP A 462 -1.96 23.20 -44.10
N VAL A 463 -2.28 21.93 -44.42
CA VAL A 463 -1.81 21.27 -45.63
C VAL A 463 -2.17 22.06 -46.89
N LYS A 464 -3.30 22.77 -46.92
CA LYS A 464 -3.72 23.55 -48.10
C LYS A 464 -2.94 24.85 -48.27
N ASN A 465 -2.72 25.60 -47.20
CA ASN A 465 -2.10 26.93 -47.26
C ASN A 465 -0.57 26.92 -47.05
N ASP A 466 0.02 25.77 -46.74
CA ASP A 466 1.47 25.65 -46.57
C ASP A 466 2.25 25.83 -47.89
N PRO A 467 3.53 26.24 -47.86
CA PRO A 467 4.36 26.38 -49.06
C PRO A 467 4.72 25.01 -49.67
N ASP A 468 5.33 25.03 -50.85
CA ASP A 468 5.70 23.82 -51.60
C ASP A 468 6.72 22.94 -50.87
N PHE A 469 7.54 23.52 -49.99
CA PHE A 469 8.53 22.81 -49.19
C PHE A 469 8.15 22.85 -47.71
N VAL A 470 7.96 21.68 -47.11
CA VAL A 470 7.59 21.51 -45.70
C VAL A 470 8.56 20.54 -45.01
N GLU A 471 9.02 20.91 -43.82
CA GLU A 471 9.87 20.10 -42.98
C GLU A 471 9.17 19.86 -41.63
N ILE A 472 9.13 18.61 -41.18
CA ILE A 472 8.64 18.23 -39.85
C ILE A 472 9.81 17.73 -39.04
N ASP A 473 10.11 18.44 -37.97
CA ASP A 473 11.23 18.16 -37.09
C ASP A 473 10.73 17.52 -35.78
N PHE A 474 11.23 16.31 -35.48
CA PHE A 474 10.88 15.54 -34.28
C PHE A 474 11.94 15.59 -33.17
N VAL A 475 12.90 16.51 -33.23
CA VAL A 475 14.02 16.60 -32.27
C VAL A 475 13.57 16.63 -30.80
N GLU A 476 12.43 17.26 -30.49
CA GLU A 476 11.84 17.30 -29.15
C GLU A 476 10.51 16.52 -29.04
N ALA A 477 10.22 15.63 -29.99
CA ALA A 477 9.02 14.82 -30.02
C ALA A 477 9.35 13.33 -29.90
N ARG A 478 8.41 12.58 -29.31
CA ARG A 478 8.54 11.14 -29.14
C ARG A 478 7.35 10.39 -29.72
N ILE A 479 7.59 9.65 -30.78
CA ILE A 479 6.62 8.73 -31.39
C ILE A 479 6.57 7.49 -30.49
N SER A 480 5.39 7.17 -29.97
CA SER A 480 5.25 6.21 -28.87
C SER A 480 4.45 4.95 -29.21
N ASP A 481 3.68 4.94 -30.30
CA ASP A 481 2.85 3.80 -30.69
C ASP A 481 2.64 3.69 -32.20
N HIS A 482 1.94 2.63 -32.61
CA HIS A 482 1.58 2.39 -34.02
C HIS A 482 0.67 3.46 -34.60
N SER A 483 -0.28 3.97 -33.81
CA SER A 483 -1.22 5.01 -34.26
C SER A 483 -0.51 6.31 -34.62
N ALA A 484 0.57 6.66 -33.91
CA ALA A 484 1.43 7.79 -34.24
C ALA A 484 2.13 7.63 -35.60
N ILE A 485 2.57 6.41 -35.92
CA ILE A 485 3.19 6.09 -37.22
C ILE A 485 2.18 6.24 -38.35
N GLU A 486 0.97 5.70 -38.17
CA GLU A 486 -0.13 5.87 -39.14
C GLU A 486 -0.52 7.34 -39.32
N ALA A 487 -0.53 8.13 -38.24
CA ALA A 487 -0.83 9.56 -38.31
C ALA A 487 0.22 10.31 -39.14
N ILE A 488 1.51 9.99 -38.99
CA ILE A 488 2.58 10.56 -39.81
C ILE A 488 2.42 10.14 -41.27
N PHE A 489 2.14 8.85 -41.52
CA PHE A 489 1.91 8.34 -42.86
C PHE A 489 0.76 9.07 -43.57
N ALA A 490 -0.40 9.16 -42.92
CA ALA A 490 -1.56 9.87 -43.44
C ALA A 490 -1.29 11.38 -43.65
N LEU A 491 -0.42 11.98 -42.83
CA LEU A 491 -0.02 13.38 -43.01
C LEU A 491 0.87 13.55 -44.25
N VAL A 492 1.85 12.66 -44.44
CA VAL A 492 2.74 12.66 -45.60
C VAL A 492 1.94 12.48 -46.90
N GLU A 493 1.01 11.52 -46.93
CA GLU A 493 0.14 11.31 -48.09
C GLU A 493 -0.68 12.55 -48.43
N LYS A 494 -1.20 13.27 -47.43
CA LYS A 494 -1.96 14.52 -47.65
C LYS A 494 -1.10 15.62 -48.28
N TYR A 495 0.15 15.80 -47.83
CA TYR A 495 1.05 16.79 -48.45
C TYR A 495 1.43 16.39 -49.87
N GLN A 496 1.71 15.11 -50.12
CA GLN A 496 2.04 14.62 -51.47
C GLN A 496 0.85 14.71 -52.43
N ALA A 497 -0.37 14.45 -51.96
CA ALA A 497 -1.60 14.59 -52.75
C ALA A 497 -1.86 16.04 -53.18
N GLU A 498 -1.46 17.02 -52.37
CA GLU A 498 -1.49 18.46 -52.71
C GLU A 498 -0.24 18.91 -53.51
N GLY A 499 0.64 17.97 -53.91
CA GLY A 499 1.81 18.24 -54.74
C GLY A 499 3.00 18.86 -54.00
N LYS A 500 3.00 18.87 -52.66
CA LYS A 500 4.03 19.50 -51.82
C LYS A 500 5.13 18.52 -51.44
N GLN A 501 6.36 19.01 -51.36
CA GLN A 501 7.51 18.24 -50.89
C GLN A 501 7.62 18.30 -49.36
N ILE A 502 7.61 17.13 -48.73
CA ILE A 502 7.70 16.96 -47.28
C ILE A 502 8.99 16.24 -46.89
N LYS A 503 9.66 16.73 -45.84
CA LYS A 503 10.82 16.08 -45.21
C LYS A 503 10.57 15.84 -43.72
N LEU A 504 11.05 14.72 -43.20
CA LEU A 504 11.00 14.37 -41.78
C LEU A 504 12.43 14.34 -41.20
N LYS A 505 12.66 15.01 -40.07
CA LYS A 505 13.98 15.07 -39.39
C LYS A 505 13.92 14.57 -37.95
N HIS A 506 15.08 14.14 -37.44
CA HIS A 506 15.30 13.80 -36.03
C HIS A 506 14.35 12.72 -35.49
N LEU A 507 14.07 11.72 -36.32
CA LEU A 507 13.34 10.53 -35.91
C LEU A 507 14.29 9.57 -35.17
N SER A 508 13.81 8.94 -34.10
CA SER A 508 14.58 7.88 -33.44
C SER A 508 14.74 6.65 -34.34
N GLU A 509 15.83 5.90 -34.15
CA GLU A 509 16.15 4.74 -34.98
C GLU A 509 15.05 3.66 -34.99
N ASP A 510 14.46 3.38 -33.82
CA ASP A 510 13.32 2.45 -33.70
C ASP A 510 12.11 2.91 -34.53
N CYS A 511 11.87 4.23 -34.59
CA CYS A 511 10.78 4.78 -35.38
C CYS A 511 11.07 4.71 -36.89
N LYS A 512 12.32 4.98 -37.30
CA LYS A 512 12.74 4.85 -38.70
C LYS A 512 12.53 3.44 -39.22
N ILE A 513 12.97 2.43 -38.45
CA ILE A 513 12.80 1.01 -38.82
C ILE A 513 11.31 0.68 -39.05
N LEU A 514 10.43 1.16 -38.19
CA LEU A 514 8.99 0.92 -38.32
C LEU A 514 8.39 1.68 -39.52
N LEU A 515 8.80 2.93 -39.75
CA LEU A 515 8.36 3.74 -40.88
C LEU A 515 8.81 3.14 -42.22
N TYR A 516 10.08 2.74 -42.35
CA TYR A 516 10.59 2.08 -43.56
C TYR A 516 9.88 0.76 -43.85
N LYS A 517 9.53 -0.01 -42.82
CA LYS A 517 8.71 -1.22 -42.98
C LYS A 517 7.27 -0.91 -43.39
N ALA A 518 6.70 0.20 -42.92
CA ALA A 518 5.32 0.56 -43.20
C ALA A 518 5.11 1.01 -44.66
N SER A 519 6.05 1.77 -45.23
CA SER A 519 5.96 2.20 -46.64
C SER A 519 7.31 2.60 -47.25
N PRO A 520 7.56 2.26 -48.54
CA PRO A 520 8.74 2.72 -49.28
C PRO A 520 8.84 4.25 -49.40
N ILE A 521 7.73 4.97 -49.23
CA ILE A 521 7.68 6.45 -49.34
C ILE A 521 8.65 7.10 -48.35
N PHE A 522 8.85 6.49 -47.17
CA PHE A 522 9.68 7.06 -46.11
C PHE A 522 11.18 7.10 -46.43
N THR A 523 11.66 6.21 -47.31
CA THR A 523 13.08 6.14 -47.70
C THR A 523 13.56 7.39 -48.45
N GLY A 524 12.64 8.13 -49.09
CA GLY A 524 12.97 9.35 -49.85
C GLY A 524 12.73 10.66 -49.09
N ILE A 525 12.11 10.62 -47.91
CA ILE A 525 11.67 11.83 -47.17
C ILE A 525 12.26 11.95 -45.77
N ILE A 526 12.78 10.87 -45.19
CA ILE A 526 13.49 10.91 -43.90
C ILE A 526 14.92 11.38 -44.16
N GLU A 527 15.30 12.51 -43.55
CA GLU A 527 16.68 13.01 -43.60
C GLU A 527 17.45 12.44 -42.40
N GLU A 528 18.48 11.65 -42.66
CA GLU A 528 19.36 11.08 -41.64
C GLU A 528 20.45 12.07 -41.25
N GLY A 529 20.62 12.32 -39.95
CA GLY A 529 21.59 13.28 -39.42
C GLY A 529 22.40 12.72 -38.25
N ILE A 530 23.60 13.28 -38.03
CA ILE A 530 24.44 12.94 -36.86
C ILE A 530 23.72 13.31 -35.54
N ASP A 531 22.88 14.34 -35.59
CA ASP A 531 22.12 14.91 -34.48
C ASP A 531 20.79 14.17 -34.19
N ASP A 532 20.51 13.05 -34.87
CA ASP A 532 19.31 12.26 -34.61
C ASP A 532 19.27 11.76 -33.15
N PRO A 533 18.10 11.78 -32.49
CA PRO A 533 18.01 11.47 -31.07
C PRO A 533 18.32 10.00 -30.80
N ARG A 534 19.42 9.77 -30.06
CA ARG A 534 19.87 8.45 -29.60
C ARG A 534 19.46 8.25 -28.15
N TYR A 535 18.27 7.70 -27.91
CA TYR A 535 17.88 7.28 -26.57
C TYR A 535 17.55 5.79 -26.56
N HIS A 536 18.20 5.06 -25.66
CA HIS A 536 17.73 3.75 -25.22
C HIS A 536 16.98 3.93 -23.91
N LEU A 537 15.82 3.27 -23.75
CA LEU A 537 15.20 3.15 -22.43
C LEU A 537 16.20 2.46 -21.51
N ALA A 538 16.66 3.14 -20.46
CA ALA A 538 17.37 2.46 -19.37
C ALA A 538 16.36 1.54 -18.65
N ALA A 539 16.15 0.35 -19.20
CA ALA A 539 15.25 -0.66 -18.66
C ALA A 539 15.77 -1.22 -17.31
N ASN A 540 17.08 -1.08 -17.05
CA ASN A 540 17.77 -1.48 -15.82
C ASN A 540 18.75 -0.39 -15.34
N PRO A 541 18.31 0.63 -14.60
CA PRO A 541 19.23 1.57 -13.94
C PRO A 541 20.17 0.88 -12.94
N GLU A 542 19.83 -0.32 -12.46
CA GLU A 542 20.70 -1.14 -11.60
C GLU A 542 21.92 -1.71 -12.32
N ASP A 543 21.85 -1.88 -13.65
CA ASP A 543 22.99 -2.28 -14.48
C ASP A 543 23.94 -1.11 -14.76
N PHE A 544 23.49 0.13 -14.46
CA PHE A 544 24.27 1.36 -14.59
C PHE A 544 24.51 2.04 -13.23
N PRO A 545 25.14 1.38 -12.23
CA PRO A 545 25.32 1.91 -10.87
C PRO A 545 26.30 3.09 -10.75
N LYS A 546 26.80 3.63 -11.87
CA LYS A 546 27.85 4.65 -11.92
C LYS A 546 27.32 5.91 -12.63
N PRO A 547 27.94 7.07 -12.44
CA PRO A 547 27.64 8.26 -13.24
C PRO A 547 27.81 8.00 -14.74
N LEU A 548 26.96 8.62 -15.57
CA LEU A 548 26.94 8.44 -17.04
C LEU A 548 28.30 8.67 -17.72
N GLY A 549 29.14 9.56 -17.18
CA GLY A 549 30.49 9.82 -17.71
C GLY A 549 31.50 8.68 -17.51
N GLU A 550 31.17 7.66 -16.70
CA GLU A 550 32.04 6.51 -16.47
C GLU A 550 31.76 5.32 -17.39
N TYR A 551 30.67 5.37 -18.18
CA TYR A 551 30.39 4.35 -19.20
C TYR A 551 31.04 4.73 -20.52
N LYS A 552 31.86 3.83 -21.06
CA LYS A 552 32.33 3.93 -22.45
C LYS A 552 31.26 3.28 -23.32
N PHE A 553 30.52 4.11 -24.06
CA PHE A 553 29.60 3.69 -25.10
C PHE A 553 30.36 3.35 -26.39
#